data_AF-A0AAW6XV55-F1
#
_entry.id   AF-A0AAW6XV55-F1
#
_cell.length_a   1.000
_cell.length_b   1.000
_cell.length_c   1.000
_cell.angle_alpha   90.00
_cell.angle_beta   90.00
_cell.angle_gamma   90.00
#
_symmetry.space_group_name_H-M   'P 1'
#
loop_
_entity.id
_entity.type
_entity.pdbx_description
1 polymer ?
#
loop_
_entity_poly.entity_id
_entity_poly.type
_entity_poly.pdbx_seq_one_letter_code
_entity_poly.pdbx_strand_id
1 'polypeptide(L)'
;TLDVVAYAGEEYGVKPANFLDIGGGASAEVMANGLEIILGDPQVASVFVNVFGGITACDQVAKGIVEALRLLGDAASKPLVVRLDGNNVEEGRA
;
A
#
# COMPACT_ATOMS: atom_id res chain seq x y z
N THR A 1 -1.54 11.34 4.85
CA THR A 1 -2.13 10.60 3.71
C THR A 1 -3.65 10.60 3.78
N LEU A 2 -4.25 10.18 4.90
CA LEU A 2 -5.71 10.03 5.01
C LEU A 2 -6.50 11.31 4.73
N ASP A 3 -6.10 12.44 5.30
CA ASP A 3 -6.79 13.73 5.12
C ASP A 3 -6.81 14.18 3.66
N VAL A 4 -5.71 13.94 2.93
CA VAL A 4 -5.61 14.30 1.50
C VAL A 4 -6.51 13.41 0.65
N VAL A 5 -6.59 12.11 0.97
CA VAL A 5 -7.52 11.19 0.29
C VAL A 5 -8.96 11.55 0.59
N ALA A 6 -9.28 11.90 1.84
CA ALA A 6 -10.61 12.35 2.23
C ALA A 6 -11.01 13.63 1.48
N TYR A 7 -10.14 14.63 1.48
CA TYR A 7 -10.36 15.89 0.76
C TYR A 7 -10.53 15.68 -0.75
N ALA A 8 -9.65 14.89 -1.39
CA ALA A 8 -9.77 14.58 -2.81
C ALA A 8 -11.04 13.79 -3.15
N GLY A 9 -11.56 13.01 -2.20
CA GLY A 9 -12.77 12.22 -2.37
C GLY A 9 -14.07 13.01 -2.30
N GLU A 10 -14.07 14.24 -1.76
CA GLU A 10 -15.28 15.06 -1.58
C GLU A 10 -16.03 15.30 -2.89
N GLU A 11 -15.32 15.61 -3.98
CA GLU A 11 -15.89 15.83 -5.31
C GLU A 11 -16.55 14.57 -5.90
N TYR A 12 -16.11 13.39 -5.46
CA TYR A 12 -16.59 12.10 -5.96
C TYR A 12 -17.56 11.41 -4.99
N GLY A 13 -17.86 12.02 -3.84
CA GLY A 13 -18.70 11.41 -2.79
C GLY A 13 -18.09 10.14 -2.18
N VAL A 14 -16.76 10.00 -2.23
CA VAL A 14 -16.03 8.84 -1.68
C VAL A 14 -15.21 9.25 -0.47
N LYS A 15 -14.95 8.30 0.43
CA LYS A 15 -14.12 8.50 1.62
C LYS A 15 -13.20 7.30 1.85
N PRO A 16 -12.08 7.46 2.57
CA PRO A 16 -11.27 6.33 2.98
C PRO A 16 -12.11 5.29 3.74
N ALA A 17 -12.05 4.04 3.30
CA ALA A 17 -12.75 2.93 3.96
C ALA A 17 -11.98 2.42 5.19
N ASN A 18 -10.66 2.38 5.08
CA ASN A 18 -9.77 1.83 6.10
C ASN A 18 -8.40 2.55 6.04
N PHE A 19 -7.60 2.41 7.08
CA PHE A 19 -6.24 2.93 7.16
C PHE A 19 -5.35 2.00 7.98
N LEU A 20 -4.19 1.67 7.42
CA LEU A 20 -3.16 0.92 8.10
C LEU A 20 -1.80 1.51 7.72
N ASP A 21 -0.96 1.68 8.72
CA ASP A 21 0.42 2.15 8.55
C ASP A 21 1.38 1.03 8.98
N ILE A 22 2.45 0.87 8.21
CA ILE A 22 3.46 -0.16 8.44
C ILE A 22 4.77 0.55 8.75
N GLY A 23 5.32 0.29 9.93
CA GLY A 23 6.61 0.85 10.34
C GLY A 23 7.76 0.46 9.40
N GLY A 24 8.78 1.32 9.34
CA GLY A 24 9.98 1.06 8.54
C GLY A 24 10.68 -0.24 8.96
N GLY A 25 11.18 -1.00 7.98
CA GLY A 25 11.86 -2.28 8.19
C GLY A 25 10.95 -3.50 8.35
N ALA A 26 9.65 -3.37 8.03
CA ALA A 26 8.73 -4.51 8.01
C ALA A 26 9.14 -5.58 6.97
N SER A 27 9.04 -6.85 7.35
CA SER A 27 9.27 -7.98 6.44
C SER A 27 8.13 -8.10 5.40
N ALA A 28 8.37 -8.87 4.34
CA ALA A 28 7.33 -9.18 3.35
C ALA A 28 6.10 -9.85 3.99
N GLU A 29 6.28 -10.68 5.02
CA GLU A 29 5.18 -11.32 5.77
C GLU A 29 4.34 -10.29 6.53
N VAL A 30 4.97 -9.30 7.16
CA VAL A 30 4.25 -8.21 7.84
C VAL A 30 3.46 -7.38 6.82
N MET A 31 4.04 -7.11 5.65
CA MET A 31 3.31 -6.44 4.56
C MET A 31 2.14 -7.28 4.04
N ALA A 32 2.31 -8.59 3.87
CA ALA A 32 1.27 -9.50 3.43
C ALA A 32 0.10 -9.51 4.40
N ASN A 33 0.36 -9.67 5.69
CA ASN A 33 -0.69 -9.65 6.73
C ASN A 33 -1.43 -8.30 6.75
N GLY A 34 -0.71 -7.19 6.62
CA GLY A 34 -1.32 -5.86 6.56
C GLY A 34 -2.24 -5.69 5.34
N LEU A 35 -1.79 -6.14 4.17
CA LEU A 35 -2.59 -6.13 2.95
C LEU A 35 -3.79 -7.08 3.05
N GLU A 36 -3.64 -8.28 3.63
CA GLU A 36 -4.74 -9.23 3.85
C GLU A 36 -5.88 -8.60 4.65
N ILE A 37 -5.55 -7.93 5.76
CA ILE A 37 -6.52 -7.24 6.62
C ILE A 37 -7.27 -6.18 5.83
N ILE A 38 -6.55 -5.35 5.06
CA ILE A 38 -7.16 -4.26 4.29
C ILE A 38 -8.01 -4.80 3.14
N LEU A 39 -7.55 -5.83 2.44
CA LEU A 39 -8.24 -6.43 1.32
C LEU A 39 -9.48 -7.22 1.77
N GLY A 40 -9.47 -7.78 2.98
CA GLY A 40 -10.62 -8.48 3.58
C GLY A 40 -11.78 -7.56 3.98
N ASP A 41 -11.56 -6.25 4.13
CA ASP A 41 -12.61 -5.30 4.49
C ASP A 41 -13.60 -5.12 3.31
N PRO A 42 -14.89 -5.47 3.45
CA PRO A 42 -15.86 -5.37 2.37
C PRO A 42 -16.12 -3.94 1.88
N GLN A 43 -15.78 -2.91 2.67
CA GLN A 43 -15.91 -1.50 2.26
C GLN A 43 -14.75 -1.02 1.37
N VAL A 44 -13.63 -1.75 1.37
CA VAL A 44 -12.46 -1.40 0.55
C VAL A 44 -12.74 -1.79 -0.89
N ALA A 45 -12.76 -0.79 -1.79
CA ALA A 45 -12.88 -0.99 -3.23
C ALA A 45 -11.52 -1.02 -3.95
N SER A 46 -10.53 -0.32 -3.42
CA SER A 46 -9.14 -0.29 -3.90
C SER A 46 -8.22 0.14 -2.77
N VAL A 47 -6.92 -0.13 -2.92
CA VAL A 47 -5.90 0.19 -1.92
C VAL A 47 -4.89 1.16 -2.53
N PHE A 48 -4.70 2.29 -1.86
CA PHE A 48 -3.66 3.25 -2.19
C PHE A 48 -2.51 3.14 -1.18
N VAL A 49 -1.34 2.75 -1.66
CA VAL A 49 -0.12 2.64 -0.84
C VAL A 49 0.76 3.85 -1.12
N ASN A 50 0.94 4.68 -0.10
CA ASN A 50 1.84 5.83 -0.16
C ASN A 50 3.13 5.50 0.58
N VAL A 51 4.25 5.42 -0.14
CA VAL A 51 5.57 5.10 0.42
C VAL A 51 6.49 6.30 0.28
N PHE A 52 7.16 6.64 1.37
CA PHE A 52 8.32 7.53 1.35
C PHE A 52 9.57 6.76 1.80
N GLY A 53 10.46 6.49 0.84
CA GLY A 53 11.70 5.77 1.05
C GLY A 53 12.74 6.64 1.75
N GLY A 54 12.87 6.48 3.06
CA GLY A 54 13.93 7.09 3.87
C GLY A 54 14.97 6.04 4.27
N ILE A 55 14.83 5.52 5.49
CA ILE A 55 15.68 4.45 6.04
C ILE A 55 15.48 3.14 5.25
N THR A 56 14.24 2.76 4.98
CA THR A 56 13.92 1.66 4.05
C THR A 56 13.80 2.25 2.65
N ALA A 57 14.65 1.80 1.73
CA ALA A 57 14.65 2.27 0.34
C ALA A 57 13.42 1.79 -0.44
N CYS A 58 12.98 2.57 -1.43
CA CYS A 58 11.79 2.28 -2.23
C CYS A 58 11.88 0.93 -2.95
N ASP A 59 13.06 0.52 -3.42
CA ASP A 59 13.26 -0.78 -4.07
C ASP A 59 12.99 -1.96 -3.13
N GLN A 60 13.36 -1.82 -1.85
CA GLN A 60 13.09 -2.84 -0.84
C GLN A 60 11.60 -2.92 -0.50
N VAL A 61 10.94 -1.76 -0.38
CA VAL A 61 9.49 -1.71 -0.14
C VAL A 61 8.73 -2.30 -1.32
N ALA A 62 9.08 -1.93 -2.56
CA ALA A 62 8.46 -2.45 -3.77
C ALA A 62 8.59 -3.98 -3.86
N LYS A 63 9.79 -4.53 -3.61
CA LYS A 63 10.02 -5.99 -3.52
C LYS A 63 9.14 -6.62 -2.44
N GLY A 64 9.03 -6.01 -1.27
CA GLY A 64 8.17 -6.47 -0.18
C GLY A 64 6.69 -6.52 -0.57
N ILE A 65 6.20 -5.51 -1.28
CA ILE A 65 4.82 -5.48 -1.80
C ILE A 65 4.59 -6.59 -2.83
N VAL A 66 5.52 -6.76 -3.79
CA VAL A 66 5.40 -7.82 -4.81
C VAL A 66 5.39 -9.21 -4.17
N GLU A 67 6.26 -9.45 -3.19
CA GLU A 67 6.31 -10.73 -2.47
C GLU A 67 5.06 -10.94 -1.63
N ALA A 68 4.58 -9.90 -0.94
CA ALA A 68 3.32 -9.94 -0.21
C ALA A 68 2.14 -10.30 -1.12
N LEU A 69 2.04 -9.71 -2.32
CA LEU A 69 1.01 -10.06 -3.29
C LEU A 69 1.13 -11.51 -3.79
N ARG A 70 2.35 -12.04 -3.95
CA ARG A 70 2.56 -13.46 -4.27
C ARG A 70 2.07 -14.38 -3.14
N LEU A 71 2.32 -14.02 -1.89
CA LEU A 71 1.87 -14.79 -0.72
C LEU A 71 0.33 -14.79 -0.60
N LEU A 72 -0.30 -13.65 -0.88
CA LEU A 72 -1.76 -13.49 -0.80
C LEU A 72 -2.49 -14.23 -1.93
N GLY A 73 -1.88 -14.35 -3.11
CA GLY A 73 -2.49 -15.01 -4.27
C GLY A 73 -3.87 -14.42 -4.59
N ASP A 74 -4.89 -15.28 -4.64
CA ASP A 74 -6.27 -14.90 -5.00
C ASP A 74 -6.93 -13.95 -3.98
N ALA A 75 -6.40 -13.84 -2.75
CA ALA A 75 -6.87 -12.86 -1.78
C ALA A 75 -6.56 -11.42 -2.20
N ALA A 76 -5.55 -11.20 -3.04
CA ALA A 76 -5.22 -9.91 -3.65
C ALA A 76 -6.17 -9.55 -4.80
N SER A 77 -7.47 -9.56 -4.51
CA SER A 77 -8.57 -9.44 -5.49
C SER A 77 -8.93 -8.00 -5.86
N LYS A 78 -8.37 -7.00 -5.19
CA LYS A 78 -8.74 -5.58 -5.36
C LYS A 78 -7.58 -4.76 -5.94
N PRO A 79 -7.84 -3.71 -6.73
CA PRO A 79 -6.80 -2.89 -7.32
C PRO A 79 -5.89 -2.26 -6.27
N LEU A 80 -4.57 -2.34 -6.51
CA LEU A 80 -3.54 -1.71 -5.70
C LEU A 80 -2.86 -0.61 -6.53
N VAL A 81 -2.84 0.62 -6.02
CA VAL A 81 -2.11 1.75 -6.60
C VAL A 81 -1.00 2.14 -5.63
N VAL A 82 0.24 2.04 -6.08
CA VAL A 82 1.42 2.34 -5.26
C VAL A 82 2.07 3.62 -5.76
N ARG A 83 2.25 4.59 -4.85
CA ARG A 83 3.08 5.77 -5.09
C ARG A 83 4.36 5.66 -4.28
N LEU A 84 5.49 5.66 -4.98
CA LEU A 84 6.84 5.64 -4.39
C LEU A 84 7.51 7.00 -4.58
N ASP A 85 8.25 7.43 -3.55
CA ASP A 85 9.09 8.62 -3.54
C ASP A 85 10.23 8.45 -2.53
N GLY A 86 11.42 9.01 -2.77
CA GLY A 86 12.59 8.88 -1.89
C GLY A 86 13.75 8.03 -2.45
N ASN A 87 14.53 7.40 -1.56
CA ASN A 87 15.74 6.65 -1.92
C ASN A 87 15.45 5.45 -2.84
N ASN A 88 16.22 5.29 -3.92
CA ASN A 88 16.07 4.22 -4.93
C ASN A 88 14.66 4.12 -5.53
N VAL A 89 13.99 5.27 -5.72
CA VAL A 89 12.62 5.31 -6.26
C VAL A 89 12.53 4.78 -7.69
N GLU A 90 13.55 5.03 -8.51
CA GLU A 90 13.57 4.58 -9.90
C GLU A 90 13.64 3.05 -9.97
N GLU A 91 14.49 2.42 -9.15
CA GLU A 91 14.55 0.96 -9.03
C GLU A 91 13.28 0.37 -8.42
N GLY A 92 12.61 1.08 -7.51
CA GLY A 92 11.34 0.62 -6.95
C GLY A 92 10.16 0.68 -7.92
N ARG A 93 10.24 1.53 -8.96
CA ARG A 93 9.19 1.67 -9.99
C ARG A 93 9.37 0.72 -11.18
N ALA A 94 10.59 0.22 -11.39
CA ALA A 94 10.95 -0.67 -12.50
C ALA A 94 10.38 -2.08 -12.32
#